data_AF-A0AAJ2UGV3-F1
#
_entry.id   AF-A0AAJ2UGV3-F1
#
_cell.length_a   1.000
_cell.length_b   1.000
_cell.length_c   1.000
_cell.angle_alpha   90.00
_cell.angle_beta   90.00
_cell.angle_gamma   90.00
#
_symmetry.space_group_name_H-M   'P 1'
#
loop_
_entity.id
_entity.type
_entity.pdbx_description
1 polymer ?
#
loop_
_entity_poly.entity_id
_entity_poly.type
_entity_poly.pdbx_seq_one_letter_code
_entity_poly.pdbx_strand_id
1 'polypeptide(L)'
;MKINAVLEEIAKEVLPDKKTENYLKSLAKKVLSVARKKAKKYKADAMLVGSITRDTWLPDKKEFDVFILFPENLTLNQLEIYGLEVGKNIVKEMKGTFTLKYAQHPYISAKIDDVEIDIVPCYKIKDASKLKSAVDRTPFHIKYLEKKMNKKLAKEVRLFKKFLREHELYGADAKNEGFSGYLCELLIIKYGSFLKLLKESQKWKLQEIIDLEKYYKKEEYENLKKIFQRQPLIVIDPTDKKRNVASALSLENFFRFKKIAKDFLENPSRETFFKTKKNFLTDVEFSRLKFSRGTEFLAIKFVPPKISPDILWPQLRKFAERIKNILEEKKYEFKVYGYCIHTDEKNLAVVFLELEIYNLPNVQKLIGPYVFDEKNSQRFLESHKTSIAGPYIERERWVVEVERKFKTAKEKILDSLNEKVDVLKAKGVPNYIAEALSNGFQVLDSRDIEKLLNENREFGETLYKYFNRESLV
;
A
#
# COMPACT_ATOMS: atom_id res chain seq x y z
N MET A 1 26.03 22.12 9.55
CA MET A 1 27.07 21.06 9.63
C MET A 1 27.36 20.54 8.22
N LYS A 2 28.57 20.03 7.93
CA LYS A 2 28.82 19.31 6.66
C LYS A 2 27.93 18.06 6.64
N ILE A 3 27.22 17.79 5.55
CA ILE A 3 26.27 16.67 5.40
C ILE A 3 26.83 15.31 5.86
N ASN A 4 28.13 15.06 5.66
CA ASN A 4 28.79 13.83 6.09
C ASN A 4 28.83 13.69 7.62
N ALA A 5 29.02 14.78 8.37
CA ALA A 5 29.03 14.73 9.83
C ALA A 5 27.65 14.36 10.39
N VAL A 6 26.59 14.91 9.80
CA VAL A 6 25.19 14.58 10.13
C VAL A 6 24.91 13.10 9.84
N LEU A 7 25.34 12.60 8.68
CA LEU A 7 25.19 11.18 8.32
C LEU A 7 25.98 10.24 9.23
N GLU A 8 27.16 10.65 9.71
CA GLU A 8 27.94 9.86 10.66
C GLU A 8 27.26 9.75 12.02
N GLU A 9 26.63 10.84 12.50
CA GLU A 9 25.83 10.83 13.72
C GLU A 9 24.60 9.93 13.56
N ILE A 10 23.83 10.11 12.48
CA ILE A 10 22.66 9.30 12.16
C ILE A 10 23.04 7.82 12.04
N ALA A 11 24.16 7.50 11.38
CA ALA A 11 24.60 6.12 11.22
C ALA A 11 24.82 5.40 12.56
N LYS A 12 25.17 6.10 13.65
CA LYS A 12 25.32 5.48 14.98
C LYS A 12 23.98 5.00 15.55
N GLU A 13 22.87 5.63 15.17
CA GLU A 13 21.51 5.27 15.60
C GLU A 13 20.87 4.24 14.64
N VAL A 14 21.21 4.30 13.35
CA VAL A 14 20.63 3.40 12.33
C VAL A 14 21.28 2.02 12.31
N LEU A 15 22.58 1.93 12.62
CA LEU A 15 23.30 0.66 12.57
C LEU A 15 23.01 -0.19 13.81
N PRO A 16 22.85 -1.52 13.65
CA PRO A 16 22.67 -2.40 14.80
C PRO A 16 23.93 -2.42 15.66
N ASP A 17 23.73 -2.51 16.97
CA ASP A 17 24.84 -2.76 17.89
C ASP A 17 25.39 -4.20 17.69
N LYS A 18 26.67 -4.39 18.04
CA LYS A 18 27.35 -5.68 17.85
C LYS A 18 26.70 -6.84 18.61
N LYS A 19 26.08 -6.58 19.77
CA LYS A 19 25.44 -7.63 20.58
C LYS A 19 24.18 -8.13 19.87
N THR A 20 23.34 -7.22 19.39
CA THR A 20 22.14 -7.56 18.61
C THR A 20 22.51 -8.26 17.31
N GLU A 21 23.54 -7.78 16.59
CA GLU A 21 24.01 -8.42 15.36
C GLU A 21 24.49 -9.86 15.59
N ASN A 22 25.31 -10.09 16.63
CA ASN A 22 25.82 -11.41 16.97
C ASN A 22 24.69 -12.36 17.41
N TYR A 23 23.73 -11.87 18.19
CA TYR A 23 22.56 -12.63 18.59
C TYR A 23 21.73 -13.08 17.39
N LEU A 24 21.35 -12.15 16.49
CA LEU A 24 20.57 -12.48 15.29
C LEU A 24 21.29 -13.49 14.39
N LYS A 25 22.60 -13.30 14.18
CA LYS A 25 23.41 -14.23 13.37
C LYS A 25 23.50 -15.63 14.00
N SER A 26 23.63 -15.70 15.33
CA SER A 26 23.65 -16.97 16.06
C SER A 26 22.31 -17.70 15.95
N LEU A 27 21.21 -16.98 16.20
CA LEU A 27 19.86 -17.52 16.08
C LEU A 27 19.56 -18.00 14.65
N ALA A 28 19.88 -17.19 13.63
CA ALA A 28 19.69 -17.55 12.24
C ALA A 28 20.47 -18.81 11.83
N LYS A 29 21.73 -18.95 12.30
CA LYS A 29 22.51 -20.19 12.08
C LYS A 29 21.86 -21.40 12.76
N LYS A 30 21.38 -21.24 13.99
CA LYS A 30 20.70 -22.31 14.74
C LYS A 30 19.42 -22.75 14.04
N VAL A 31 18.56 -21.80 13.67
CA VAL A 31 17.32 -22.07 12.94
C VAL A 31 17.60 -22.70 11.58
N LEU A 32 18.59 -22.22 10.83
CA LEU A 32 18.99 -22.83 9.56
C LEU A 32 19.43 -24.29 9.72
N SER A 33 20.19 -24.60 10.78
CA SER A 33 20.62 -25.98 11.08
C SER A 33 19.41 -26.89 11.34
N VAL A 34 18.47 -26.44 12.18
CA VAL A 34 17.23 -27.15 12.47
C VAL A 34 16.40 -27.32 11.19
N ALA A 35 16.26 -26.26 10.40
CA ALA A 35 15.52 -26.28 9.14
C ALA A 35 16.09 -27.31 8.16
N ARG A 36 17.42 -27.34 7.96
CA ARG A 36 18.09 -28.36 7.13
C ARG A 36 17.83 -29.77 7.65
N LYS A 37 17.92 -29.98 8.96
CA LYS A 37 17.65 -31.30 9.58
C LYS A 37 16.22 -31.77 9.33
N LYS A 38 15.22 -30.89 9.46
CA LYS A 38 13.81 -31.23 9.22
C LYS A 38 13.48 -31.40 7.75
N ALA A 39 14.07 -30.57 6.88
CA ALA A 39 13.85 -30.59 5.44
C ALA A 39 14.40 -31.86 4.76
N LYS A 40 15.46 -32.47 5.31
CA LYS A 40 16.07 -33.71 4.78
C LYS A 40 15.08 -34.84 4.51
N LYS A 41 14.05 -35.01 5.36
CA LYS A 41 12.99 -36.03 5.19
C LYS A 41 12.29 -35.92 3.84
N TYR A 42 12.22 -34.72 3.27
CA TYR A 42 11.55 -34.43 1.99
C TYR A 42 12.53 -34.22 0.83
N LYS A 43 13.80 -34.62 0.99
CA LYS A 43 14.88 -34.32 0.04
C LYS A 43 15.00 -32.81 -0.25
N ALA A 44 14.57 -31.98 0.70
CA ALA A 44 14.63 -30.54 0.63
C ALA A 44 15.87 -30.01 1.36
N ASP A 45 16.26 -28.80 1.00
CA ASP A 45 17.32 -28.04 1.68
C ASP A 45 16.72 -26.80 2.35
N ALA A 46 17.52 -26.06 3.11
CA ALA A 46 17.12 -24.75 3.63
C ALA A 46 18.21 -23.71 3.39
N MET A 47 17.78 -22.49 3.14
CA MET A 47 18.66 -21.33 3.01
C MET A 47 18.11 -20.13 3.79
N LEU A 48 19.02 -19.33 4.35
CA LEU A 48 18.66 -18.00 4.85
C LEU A 48 18.49 -17.07 3.65
N VAL A 49 17.43 -16.27 3.68
CA VAL A 49 17.19 -15.24 2.67
C VAL A 49 16.97 -13.89 3.34
N GLY A 50 16.58 -12.88 2.55
CA GLY A 50 16.31 -11.56 3.10
C GLY A 50 17.57 -10.81 3.53
N SER A 51 17.39 -9.68 4.19
CA SER A 51 18.45 -8.69 4.46
C SER A 51 19.52 -9.15 5.46
N ILE A 52 19.27 -10.22 6.23
CA ILE A 52 20.23 -10.73 7.22
C ILE A 52 21.52 -11.24 6.56
N THR A 53 21.40 -11.89 5.40
CA THR A 53 22.54 -12.48 4.67
C THR A 53 23.49 -11.42 4.11
N ARG A 54 22.97 -10.23 3.83
CA ARG A 54 23.71 -9.12 3.19
C ARG A 54 24.05 -8.00 4.16
N ASP A 55 23.72 -8.16 5.43
CA ASP A 55 23.92 -7.15 6.47
C ASP A 55 23.18 -5.83 6.14
N THR A 56 21.98 -5.91 5.55
CA THR A 56 21.16 -4.75 5.12
C THR A 56 19.87 -4.59 5.92
N TRP A 57 19.73 -5.29 7.04
CA TRP A 57 18.56 -5.29 7.90
C TRP A 57 18.55 -4.07 8.83
N LEU A 58 17.36 -3.61 9.23
CA LEU A 58 17.17 -2.50 10.15
C LEU A 58 16.96 -3.00 11.60
N PRO A 59 17.54 -2.36 12.63
CA PRO A 59 17.51 -2.87 14.01
C PRO A 59 16.13 -2.87 14.69
N ASP A 60 15.25 -1.98 14.25
CA ASP A 60 13.90 -1.79 14.76
C ASP A 60 12.93 -2.92 14.35
N LYS A 61 13.33 -3.80 13.43
CA LYS A 61 12.59 -5.00 13.06
C LYS A 61 13.51 -6.20 13.03
N LYS A 62 13.57 -6.93 14.14
CA LYS A 62 14.34 -8.18 14.26
C LYS A 62 13.61 -9.30 13.52
N GLU A 63 13.88 -9.41 12.23
CA GLU A 63 13.32 -10.46 11.40
C GLU A 63 14.32 -11.09 10.45
N PHE A 64 14.10 -12.35 10.10
CA PHE A 64 14.77 -12.99 8.98
C PHE A 64 13.94 -14.11 8.36
N ASP A 65 14.27 -14.42 7.12
CA ASP A 65 13.52 -15.38 6.33
C ASP A 65 14.33 -16.68 6.15
N VAL A 66 13.64 -17.81 6.22
CA VAL A 66 14.19 -19.14 5.96
C VAL A 66 13.41 -19.79 4.83
N PHE A 67 14.05 -20.00 3.70
CA PHE A 67 13.42 -20.66 2.56
C PHE A 67 13.71 -22.16 2.61
N ILE A 68 12.67 -22.98 2.51
CA ILE A 68 12.77 -24.43 2.40
C ILE A 68 12.66 -24.81 0.93
N LEU A 69 13.77 -25.32 0.38
CA LEU A 69 13.98 -25.56 -1.05
C LEU A 69 13.62 -27.01 -1.39
N PHE A 70 12.40 -27.22 -1.86
CA PHE A 70 11.88 -28.54 -2.22
C PHE A 70 12.19 -28.94 -3.67
N PRO A 71 12.25 -30.25 -3.99
CA PRO A 71 12.41 -30.74 -5.36
C PRO A 71 11.32 -30.25 -6.33
N GLU A 72 11.69 -29.95 -7.58
CA GLU A 72 10.78 -29.42 -8.62
C GLU A 72 9.64 -30.37 -9.04
N ASN A 73 9.78 -31.67 -8.73
CA ASN A 73 8.81 -32.71 -9.08
C ASN A 73 7.64 -32.82 -8.08
N LEU A 74 7.65 -32.05 -6.98
CA LEU A 74 6.52 -31.98 -6.07
C LEU A 74 5.38 -31.17 -6.68
N THR A 75 4.15 -31.64 -6.48
CA THR A 75 2.94 -30.85 -6.75
C THR A 75 2.85 -29.67 -5.78
N LEU A 76 2.05 -28.67 -6.14
CA LEU A 76 1.88 -27.50 -5.28
C LEU A 76 1.26 -27.87 -3.91
N ASN A 77 0.27 -28.74 -3.90
CA ASN A 77 -0.35 -29.22 -2.66
C ASN A 77 0.67 -29.94 -1.75
N GLN A 78 1.57 -30.74 -2.33
CA GLN A 78 2.66 -31.37 -1.57
C GLN A 78 3.65 -30.33 -1.01
N LEU A 79 4.00 -29.31 -1.80
CA LEU A 79 4.87 -28.21 -1.35
C LEU A 79 4.27 -27.51 -0.12
N GLU A 80 2.96 -27.21 -0.15
CA GLU A 80 2.25 -26.55 0.94
C GLU A 80 2.21 -27.44 2.19
N ILE A 81 1.75 -28.69 2.06
CA ILE A 81 1.66 -29.63 3.20
C ILE A 81 3.04 -29.83 3.84
N TYR A 82 4.06 -30.17 3.04
CA TYR A 82 5.39 -30.46 3.56
C TYR A 82 6.08 -29.20 4.09
N GLY A 83 5.88 -28.05 3.44
CA GLY A 83 6.38 -26.75 3.88
C GLY A 83 5.87 -26.38 5.27
N LEU A 84 4.56 -26.50 5.47
CA LEU A 84 3.92 -26.23 6.76
C LEU A 84 4.35 -27.24 7.84
N GLU A 85 4.50 -28.52 7.49
CA GLU A 85 4.99 -29.54 8.43
C GLU A 85 6.44 -29.23 8.88
N VAL A 86 7.32 -28.89 7.94
CA VAL A 86 8.70 -28.48 8.24
C VAL A 86 8.72 -27.24 9.14
N GLY A 87 7.94 -26.21 8.79
CA GLY A 87 7.85 -24.97 9.57
C GLY A 87 7.38 -25.21 11.00
N LYS A 88 6.28 -25.96 11.21
CA LYS A 88 5.78 -26.33 12.54
C LYS A 88 6.81 -27.11 13.36
N ASN A 89 7.54 -28.02 12.72
CA ASN A 89 8.58 -28.80 13.38
C ASN A 89 9.79 -27.96 13.79
N ILE A 90 10.18 -26.96 12.99
CA ILE A 90 11.22 -25.99 13.36
C ILE A 90 10.77 -25.20 14.59
N VAL A 91 9.54 -24.67 14.58
CA VAL A 91 8.99 -23.88 15.69
C VAL A 91 8.95 -24.69 16.98
N LYS A 92 8.51 -25.95 16.92
CA LYS A 92 8.48 -26.85 18.06
C LYS A 92 9.88 -27.10 18.65
N GLU A 93 10.87 -27.38 17.82
CA GLU A 93 12.25 -27.61 18.28
C GLU A 93 12.91 -26.34 18.83
N MET A 94 12.56 -25.18 18.26
CA MET A 94 13.04 -23.88 18.70
C MET A 94 12.24 -23.29 19.87
N LYS A 95 11.21 -23.99 20.37
CA LYS A 95 10.31 -23.56 21.45
C LYS A 95 9.65 -22.18 21.17
N GLY A 96 9.31 -21.92 19.91
CA GLY A 96 8.63 -20.69 19.51
C GLY A 96 7.11 -20.82 19.45
N THR A 97 6.46 -19.73 19.06
CA THR A 97 5.06 -19.71 18.63
C THR A 97 4.97 -19.47 17.14
N PHE A 98 3.82 -19.75 16.52
CA PHE A 98 3.66 -19.46 15.10
C PHE A 98 2.24 -19.05 14.73
N THR A 99 2.15 -18.35 13.60
CA THR A 99 0.92 -18.05 12.91
C THR A 99 1.03 -18.52 11.46
N LEU A 100 -0.08 -18.95 10.89
CA LEU A 100 -0.15 -19.27 9.47
C LEU A 100 -0.42 -17.98 8.71
N LYS A 101 0.47 -17.63 7.77
CA LYS A 101 0.30 -16.48 6.88
C LYS A 101 0.17 -16.96 5.43
N TYR A 102 -0.39 -16.10 4.59
CA TYR A 102 -0.64 -16.38 3.18
C TYR A 102 -0.03 -15.27 2.33
N ALA A 103 0.80 -15.67 1.37
CA ALA A 103 1.25 -14.82 0.26
C ALA A 103 0.79 -15.46 -1.05
N GLN A 104 1.71 -16.02 -1.86
CA GLN A 104 1.32 -16.88 -2.98
C GLN A 104 0.89 -18.27 -2.52
N HIS A 105 1.57 -18.80 -1.50
CA HIS A 105 1.28 -20.07 -0.84
C HIS A 105 1.31 -19.85 0.68
N PRO A 106 0.64 -20.71 1.48
CA PRO A 106 0.71 -20.66 2.92
C PRO A 106 2.15 -20.87 3.43
N TYR A 107 2.52 -20.11 4.46
CA TYR A 107 3.83 -20.21 5.11
C TYR A 107 3.71 -19.99 6.62
N ILE A 108 4.73 -20.41 7.35
CA ILE A 108 4.76 -20.31 8.82
C ILE A 108 5.52 -19.04 9.21
N SER A 109 4.84 -18.12 9.88
CA SER A 109 5.46 -16.96 10.53
C SER A 109 5.67 -17.28 12.00
N ALA A 110 6.91 -17.53 12.37
CA ALA A 110 7.32 -17.97 13.69
C ALA A 110 7.79 -16.79 14.54
N LYS A 111 7.54 -16.86 15.85
CA LYS A 111 8.16 -15.97 16.84
C LYS A 111 9.00 -16.82 17.78
N ILE A 112 10.32 -16.65 17.70
CA ILE A 112 11.30 -17.33 18.55
C ILE A 112 12.02 -16.22 19.32
N ASP A 113 11.90 -16.25 20.65
CA ASP A 113 12.25 -15.14 21.53
C ASP A 113 11.53 -13.84 21.10
N ASP A 114 12.28 -12.79 20.78
CA ASP A 114 11.81 -11.49 20.28
C ASP A 114 12.02 -11.33 18.76
N VAL A 115 12.32 -12.41 18.03
CA VAL A 115 12.63 -12.40 16.60
C VAL A 115 11.51 -13.05 15.79
N GLU A 116 11.04 -12.35 14.75
CA GLU A 116 10.08 -12.86 13.78
C GLU A 116 10.80 -13.60 12.65
N ILE A 117 10.33 -14.79 12.31
CA ILE A 117 10.99 -15.68 11.34
C ILE A 117 9.96 -16.25 10.37
N ASP A 118 10.05 -15.84 9.11
CA ASP A 118 9.17 -16.35 8.07
C ASP A 118 9.80 -17.58 7.41
N ILE A 119 9.14 -18.73 7.54
CA ILE A 119 9.57 -20.02 7.01
C ILE A 119 8.74 -20.33 5.76
N VAL A 120 9.33 -20.11 4.60
CA VAL A 120 8.64 -20.10 3.31
C VAL A 120 9.04 -21.31 2.47
N PRO A 121 8.08 -22.16 2.05
CA PRO A 121 8.36 -23.23 1.11
C PRO A 121 8.49 -22.70 -0.32
N CYS A 122 9.48 -23.20 -1.07
CA CYS A 122 9.69 -22.84 -2.47
C CYS A 122 10.37 -23.99 -3.24
N TYR A 123 10.40 -23.89 -4.57
CA TYR A 123 11.05 -24.88 -5.40
C TYR A 123 12.55 -24.61 -5.53
N LYS A 124 13.35 -25.67 -5.52
CA LYS A 124 14.79 -25.64 -5.79
C LYS A 124 15.02 -25.57 -7.30
N ILE A 125 14.85 -24.39 -7.88
CA ILE A 125 14.98 -24.19 -9.33
C ILE A 125 16.44 -23.90 -9.70
N LYS A 126 16.93 -24.54 -10.78
CA LYS A 126 18.30 -24.33 -11.28
C LYS A 126 18.43 -23.13 -12.22
N ASP A 127 17.35 -22.71 -12.87
CA ASP A 127 17.34 -21.65 -13.89
C ASP A 127 16.14 -20.69 -13.68
N ALA A 128 16.39 -19.38 -13.74
CA ALA A 128 15.38 -18.34 -13.66
C ALA A 128 14.38 -18.39 -14.85
N SER A 129 14.68 -19.10 -15.93
CA SER A 129 13.72 -19.36 -17.01
C SER A 129 12.57 -20.31 -16.60
N LYS A 130 12.74 -21.07 -15.52
CA LYS A 130 11.79 -22.11 -15.05
C LYS A 130 10.95 -21.68 -13.83
N LEU A 131 10.90 -20.39 -13.53
CA LEU A 131 10.19 -19.87 -12.36
C LEU A 131 8.72 -20.28 -12.38
N LYS A 132 8.27 -20.92 -11.29
CA LYS A 132 6.86 -21.30 -11.08
C LYS A 132 6.13 -20.27 -10.22
N SER A 133 6.85 -19.57 -9.37
CA SER A 133 6.33 -18.58 -8.43
C SER A 133 7.28 -17.38 -8.29
N ALA A 134 6.81 -16.30 -7.68
CA ALA A 134 7.65 -15.14 -7.41
C ALA A 134 8.73 -15.43 -6.37
N VAL A 135 8.46 -16.36 -5.44
CA VAL A 135 9.40 -16.74 -4.37
C VAL A 135 10.59 -17.54 -4.90
N ASP A 136 10.43 -18.25 -6.02
CA ASP A 136 11.51 -19.02 -6.64
C ASP A 136 12.63 -18.14 -7.24
N ARG A 137 12.40 -16.82 -7.37
CA ARG A 137 13.43 -15.84 -7.81
C ARG A 137 14.43 -15.51 -6.71
N THR A 138 14.01 -15.56 -5.46
CA THR A 138 14.77 -15.09 -4.30
C THR A 138 16.18 -15.70 -4.20
N PRO A 139 16.41 -17.00 -4.49
CA PRO A 139 17.76 -17.56 -4.51
C PRO A 139 18.69 -16.92 -5.54
N PHE A 140 18.17 -16.52 -6.71
CA PHE A 140 18.96 -15.83 -7.74
C PHE A 140 19.29 -14.39 -7.32
N HIS A 141 18.34 -13.69 -6.71
CA HIS A 141 18.58 -12.35 -6.16
C HIS A 141 19.69 -12.37 -5.13
N ILE A 142 19.69 -13.34 -4.21
CA ILE A 142 20.73 -13.49 -3.19
C ILE A 142 22.09 -13.68 -3.84
N LYS A 143 22.23 -14.65 -4.75
CA LYS A 143 23.50 -14.92 -5.44
C LYS A 143 24.02 -13.70 -6.19
N TYR A 144 23.13 -12.94 -6.82
CA TYR A 144 23.51 -11.71 -7.52
C TYR A 144 24.02 -10.65 -6.53
N LEU A 145 23.27 -10.43 -5.45
CA LEU A 145 23.61 -9.42 -4.45
C LEU A 145 24.86 -9.77 -3.65
N GLU A 146 25.08 -11.03 -3.28
CA GLU A 146 26.29 -11.49 -2.58
C GLU A 146 27.57 -11.17 -3.37
N LYS A 147 27.51 -11.19 -4.70
CA LYS A 147 28.64 -10.84 -5.57
C LYS A 147 28.91 -9.33 -5.65
N LYS A 148 27.91 -8.50 -5.41
CA LYS A 148 27.96 -7.04 -5.63
C LYS A 148 27.97 -6.23 -4.33
N MET A 149 27.46 -6.79 -3.24
CA MET A 149 27.34 -6.15 -1.94
C MET A 149 28.62 -6.34 -1.12
N ASN A 150 28.98 -5.30 -0.38
CA ASN A 150 30.03 -5.35 0.63
C ASN A 150 29.58 -4.57 1.88
N LYS A 151 30.36 -4.63 2.97
CA LYS A 151 30.00 -3.95 4.24
C LYS A 151 29.78 -2.44 4.07
N LYS A 152 30.52 -1.79 3.17
CA LYS A 152 30.37 -0.35 2.90
C LYS A 152 29.01 -0.07 2.28
N LEU A 153 28.64 -0.77 1.20
CA LEU A 153 27.33 -0.63 0.56
C LEU A 153 26.20 -1.04 1.51
N ALA A 154 26.40 -2.05 2.35
CA ALA A 154 25.40 -2.49 3.30
C ALA A 154 25.03 -1.38 4.32
N LYS A 155 26.02 -0.61 4.80
CA LYS A 155 25.79 0.60 5.62
C LYS A 155 24.95 1.63 4.86
N GLU A 156 25.27 1.91 3.60
CA GLU A 156 24.53 2.87 2.77
C GLU A 156 23.08 2.43 2.51
N VAL A 157 22.85 1.12 2.32
CA VAL A 157 21.50 0.54 2.19
C VAL A 157 20.70 0.73 3.47
N ARG A 158 21.30 0.52 4.65
CA ARG A 158 20.60 0.74 5.93
C ARG A 158 20.18 2.19 6.11
N LEU A 159 21.08 3.14 5.82
CA LEU A 159 20.74 4.57 5.83
C LEU A 159 19.57 4.87 4.89
N PHE A 160 19.61 4.33 3.66
CA PHE A 160 18.54 4.56 2.70
C PHE A 160 17.20 3.95 3.13
N LYS A 161 17.20 2.70 3.60
CA LYS A 161 16.00 2.03 4.10
C LYS A 161 15.41 2.79 5.30
N LYS A 162 16.26 3.24 6.23
CA LYS A 162 15.81 4.01 7.39
C LYS A 162 15.21 5.34 6.96
N PHE A 163 15.90 6.09 6.11
CA PHE A 163 15.39 7.35 5.56
C PHE A 163 14.00 7.18 4.92
N LEU A 164 13.84 6.17 4.06
CA LEU A 164 12.54 5.87 3.46
C LEU A 164 11.48 5.48 4.51
N ARG A 165 11.86 4.71 5.53
CA ARG A 165 10.94 4.28 6.59
C ARG A 165 10.43 5.46 7.43
N GLU A 166 11.32 6.38 7.80
CA GLU A 166 10.96 7.59 8.55
C GLU A 166 9.96 8.45 7.77
N HIS A 167 10.03 8.44 6.44
CA HIS A 167 9.12 9.19 5.57
C HIS A 167 7.93 8.37 5.04
N GLU A 168 7.72 7.16 5.57
CA GLU A 168 6.62 6.25 5.18
C GLU A 168 6.64 5.86 3.68
N LEU A 169 7.84 5.72 3.11
CA LEU A 169 8.09 5.33 1.72
C LEU A 169 8.75 3.94 1.60
N TYR A 170 9.01 3.26 2.72
CA TYR A 170 9.62 1.92 2.73
C TYR A 170 8.56 0.82 2.78
N GLY A 171 8.65 -0.15 1.86
CA GLY A 171 7.71 -1.25 1.71
C GLY A 171 7.07 -1.25 0.32
N ALA A 172 6.98 -2.42 -0.30
CA ALA A 172 6.36 -2.62 -1.62
C ALA A 172 5.02 -3.38 -1.53
N ASP A 173 4.52 -3.53 -0.31
CA ASP A 173 3.17 -4.02 -0.03
C ASP A 173 2.12 -3.01 -0.48
N ALA A 174 0.87 -3.47 -0.61
CA ALA A 174 -0.20 -2.63 -1.11
C ALA A 174 -0.57 -1.50 -0.14
N LYS A 175 -0.17 -1.51 1.14
CA LYS A 175 -0.42 -0.38 2.03
C LYS A 175 0.50 0.79 1.66
N ASN A 176 1.79 0.51 1.53
CA ASN A 176 2.82 1.53 1.39
C ASN A 176 3.06 1.97 -0.05
N GLU A 177 2.94 1.08 -1.05
CA GLU A 177 3.23 1.38 -2.48
C GLU A 177 4.57 2.12 -2.69
N GLY A 178 5.59 1.71 -1.94
CA GLY A 178 6.88 2.39 -1.83
C GLY A 178 8.06 1.55 -2.35
N PHE A 179 9.22 1.76 -1.73
CA PHE A 179 10.48 1.14 -2.13
C PHE A 179 10.67 -0.20 -1.41
N SER A 180 10.80 -1.29 -2.18
CA SER A 180 11.14 -2.60 -1.62
C SER A 180 12.59 -2.64 -1.13
N GLY A 181 12.89 -3.54 -0.17
CA GLY A 181 14.26 -3.74 0.29
C GLY A 181 15.24 -4.14 -0.83
N TYR A 182 14.76 -4.93 -1.81
CA TYR A 182 15.56 -5.30 -2.98
C TYR A 182 15.80 -4.10 -3.92
N LEU A 183 14.79 -3.26 -4.14
CA LEU A 183 14.94 -2.00 -4.90
C LEU A 183 16.00 -1.10 -4.25
N CYS A 184 15.96 -0.94 -2.92
CA CYS A 184 16.95 -0.16 -2.19
C CYS A 184 18.38 -0.67 -2.41
N GLU A 185 18.57 -1.99 -2.38
CA GLU A 185 19.87 -2.61 -2.61
C GLU A 185 20.38 -2.37 -4.04
N LEU A 186 19.53 -2.54 -5.06
CA LEU A 186 19.90 -2.28 -6.46
C LEU A 186 20.24 -0.81 -6.71
N LEU A 187 19.47 0.12 -6.14
CA LEU A 187 19.74 1.55 -6.26
C LEU A 187 21.08 1.93 -5.63
N ILE A 188 21.40 1.41 -4.44
CA ILE A 188 22.70 1.66 -3.82
C ILE A 188 23.83 1.00 -4.60
N ILE A 189 23.65 -0.19 -5.17
CA ILE A 189 24.64 -0.79 -6.08
C ILE A 189 24.89 0.12 -7.30
N LYS A 190 23.83 0.68 -7.89
CA LYS A 190 23.92 1.56 -9.07
C LYS A 190 24.67 2.86 -8.78
N TYR A 191 24.35 3.52 -7.66
CA TYR A 191 24.84 4.88 -7.37
C TYR A 191 26.05 4.89 -6.43
N GLY A 192 26.25 3.84 -5.63
CA GLY A 192 27.43 3.62 -4.78
C GLY A 192 27.34 4.19 -3.36
N SER A 193 26.43 5.12 -3.08
CA SER A 193 26.17 5.65 -1.74
C SER A 193 24.77 6.24 -1.61
N PHE A 194 24.28 6.37 -0.38
CA PHE A 194 23.02 7.04 -0.04
C PHE A 194 23.01 8.46 -0.59
N LEU A 195 24.06 9.24 -0.30
CA LEU A 195 24.13 10.63 -0.72
C LEU A 195 24.14 10.80 -2.25
N LYS A 196 24.86 9.92 -2.97
CA LYS A 196 24.89 9.97 -4.43
C LYS A 196 23.54 9.55 -5.03
N LEU A 197 22.87 8.56 -4.44
CA LEU A 197 21.51 8.18 -4.83
C LEU A 197 20.54 9.37 -4.69
N LEU A 198 20.55 10.10 -3.56
CA LEU A 198 19.67 11.26 -3.38
C LEU A 198 19.94 12.36 -4.43
N LYS A 199 21.22 12.60 -4.76
CA LYS A 199 21.60 13.60 -5.77
C LYS A 199 21.15 13.21 -7.17
N GLU A 200 21.35 11.95 -7.55
CA GLU A 200 20.96 11.46 -8.88
C GLU A 200 19.45 11.31 -9.01
N SER A 201 18.72 11.01 -7.91
CA SER A 201 17.25 10.92 -7.96
C SER A 201 16.56 12.23 -8.31
N GLN A 202 17.20 13.38 -8.05
CA GLN A 202 16.69 14.69 -8.48
C GLN A 202 16.58 14.79 -10.00
N LYS A 203 17.45 14.09 -10.73
CA LYS A 203 17.48 14.10 -12.20
C LYS A 203 16.53 13.09 -12.84
N TRP A 204 15.97 12.15 -12.06
CA TRP A 204 15.07 11.13 -12.60
C TRP A 204 13.87 11.79 -13.27
N LYS A 205 13.61 11.39 -14.51
CA LYS A 205 12.38 11.75 -15.22
C LYS A 205 11.32 10.70 -14.95
N LEU A 206 10.07 11.02 -15.33
CA LEU A 206 9.02 10.01 -15.30
C LEU A 206 9.41 8.85 -16.24
N GLN A 207 9.26 7.62 -15.74
CA GLN A 207 9.71 6.38 -16.38
C GLN A 207 11.23 6.34 -16.63
N GLU A 208 12.04 6.89 -15.72
CA GLU A 208 13.49 6.71 -15.74
C GLU A 208 13.84 5.22 -15.73
N ILE A 209 14.77 4.79 -16.61
CA ILE A 209 15.18 3.40 -16.75
C ILE A 209 16.57 3.18 -16.13
N ILE A 210 16.61 2.28 -15.14
CA ILE A 210 17.84 1.83 -14.49
C ILE A 210 18.05 0.35 -14.86
N ASP A 211 18.95 0.12 -15.81
CA ASP A 211 19.41 -1.21 -16.20
C ASP A 211 20.87 -1.40 -15.74
N LEU A 212 21.07 -2.27 -14.74
CA LEU A 212 22.40 -2.52 -14.16
C LEU A 212 23.26 -3.42 -15.05
N GLU A 213 22.65 -4.39 -15.70
CA GLU A 213 23.32 -5.40 -16.52
C GLU A 213 23.34 -5.02 -18.01
N LYS A 214 22.72 -3.90 -18.38
CA LYS A 214 22.63 -3.38 -19.75
C LYS A 214 22.02 -4.41 -20.70
N TYR A 215 20.95 -5.07 -20.25
CA TYR A 215 20.18 -6.00 -21.06
C TYR A 215 19.56 -5.37 -22.31
N TYR A 216 19.26 -4.07 -22.24
CA TYR A 216 18.61 -3.33 -23.31
C TYR A 216 19.50 -2.21 -23.84
N LYS A 217 19.45 -2.00 -25.15
CA LYS A 217 20.04 -0.82 -25.79
C LYS A 217 19.11 0.38 -25.62
N LYS A 218 19.64 1.59 -25.78
CA LYS A 218 18.87 2.83 -25.57
C LYS A 218 17.69 2.96 -26.54
N GLU A 219 17.79 2.40 -27.74
CA GLU A 219 16.73 2.42 -28.74
C GLU A 219 15.51 1.59 -28.31
N GLU A 220 15.71 0.58 -27.45
CA GLU A 220 14.66 -0.30 -26.93
C GLU A 220 13.91 0.31 -25.74
N TYR A 221 14.41 1.41 -25.17
CA TYR A 221 13.87 2.00 -23.94
C TYR A 221 12.45 2.55 -24.15
N GLU A 222 12.14 3.09 -25.32
CA GLU A 222 10.78 3.56 -25.61
C GLU A 222 9.77 2.41 -25.63
N ASN A 223 10.18 1.22 -26.08
CA ASN A 223 9.34 0.04 -25.99
C ASN A 223 9.15 -0.41 -24.53
N LEU A 224 10.21 -0.36 -23.71
CA LEU A 224 10.09 -0.67 -22.26
C LEU A 224 9.13 0.28 -21.55
N LYS A 225 9.16 1.58 -21.84
CA LYS A 225 8.20 2.56 -21.30
C LYS A 225 6.76 2.23 -21.68
N LYS A 226 6.54 1.72 -22.89
CA LYS A 226 5.24 1.23 -23.36
C LYS A 226 4.82 -0.09 -22.73
N ILE A 227 5.74 -0.93 -22.27
CA ILE A 227 5.42 -2.16 -21.54
C ILE A 227 5.05 -1.84 -20.09
N PHE A 228 5.86 -1.01 -19.43
CA PHE A 228 5.67 -0.60 -18.04
C PHE A 228 4.91 0.72 -17.92
N GLN A 229 3.77 0.81 -18.61
CA GLN A 229 2.93 2.00 -18.56
C GLN A 229 2.50 2.27 -17.12
N ARG A 230 2.42 3.55 -16.75
CA ARG A 230 2.00 4.02 -15.42
C ARG A 230 2.99 3.75 -14.27
N GLN A 231 4.15 3.13 -14.53
CA GLN A 231 5.19 2.93 -13.52
C GLN A 231 6.20 4.09 -13.57
N PRO A 232 6.36 4.88 -12.49
CA PRO A 232 7.13 6.11 -12.52
C PRO A 232 8.64 5.88 -12.60
N LEU A 233 9.13 4.71 -12.18
CA LEU A 233 10.52 4.30 -12.23
C LEU A 233 10.60 2.86 -12.75
N ILE A 234 11.53 2.60 -13.66
CA ILE A 234 11.73 1.28 -14.26
C ILE A 234 13.13 0.79 -13.90
N VAL A 235 13.21 -0.13 -12.93
CA VAL A 235 14.47 -0.77 -12.53
C VAL A 235 14.44 -2.21 -13.00
N ILE A 236 15.24 -2.52 -14.02
CA ILE A 236 15.28 -3.86 -14.62
C ILE A 236 15.92 -4.83 -13.62
N ASP A 237 15.22 -5.92 -13.33
CA ASP A 237 15.72 -6.96 -12.45
C ASP A 237 16.96 -7.63 -13.09
N PRO A 238 18.14 -7.61 -12.44
CA PRO A 238 19.35 -8.20 -12.99
C PRO A 238 19.25 -9.72 -13.15
N THR A 239 18.25 -10.38 -12.56
CA THR A 239 18.01 -11.82 -12.70
C THR A 239 16.84 -12.15 -13.64
N ASP A 240 16.06 -11.15 -14.05
CA ASP A 240 14.92 -11.29 -14.95
C ASP A 240 14.69 -10.00 -15.74
N LYS A 241 15.22 -9.94 -16.97
CA LYS A 241 15.12 -8.74 -17.81
C LYS A 241 13.68 -8.28 -18.11
N LYS A 242 12.66 -9.13 -17.91
CA LYS A 242 11.25 -8.79 -18.17
C LYS A 242 10.55 -8.20 -16.95
N ARG A 243 11.23 -8.09 -15.81
CA ARG A 243 10.64 -7.61 -14.55
C ARG A 243 11.11 -6.20 -14.22
N ASN A 244 10.16 -5.34 -13.87
CA ASN A 244 10.45 -4.08 -13.16
C ASN A 244 10.41 -4.31 -11.64
N VAL A 245 11.53 -4.08 -10.96
CA VAL A 245 11.65 -4.19 -9.50
C VAL A 245 10.89 -3.08 -8.76
N ALA A 246 10.69 -1.93 -9.40
CA ALA A 246 9.98 -0.78 -8.86
C ALA A 246 8.48 -0.75 -9.20
N SER A 247 7.90 -1.88 -9.62
CA SER A 247 6.49 -1.94 -10.06
C SER A 247 5.47 -1.54 -8.99
N ALA A 248 5.82 -1.66 -7.71
CA ALA A 248 4.96 -1.29 -6.58
C ALA A 248 5.04 0.20 -6.21
N LEU A 249 6.05 0.93 -6.71
CA LEU A 249 6.26 2.34 -6.37
C LEU A 249 5.18 3.19 -7.05
N SER A 250 4.33 3.84 -6.24
CA SER A 250 3.30 4.75 -6.77
C SER A 250 3.91 6.04 -7.32
N LEU A 251 3.17 6.69 -8.22
CA LEU A 251 3.56 7.99 -8.77
C LEU A 251 3.71 9.05 -7.68
N GLU A 252 2.80 9.05 -6.71
CA GLU A 252 2.85 9.94 -5.56
C GLU A 252 4.12 9.73 -4.73
N ASN A 253 4.42 8.48 -4.36
CA ASN A 253 5.61 8.16 -3.58
C ASN A 253 6.92 8.41 -4.34
N PHE A 254 6.92 8.30 -5.67
CA PHE A 254 8.07 8.71 -6.49
C PHE A 254 8.36 10.21 -6.32
N PHE A 255 7.35 11.06 -6.41
CA PHE A 255 7.55 12.52 -6.24
C PHE A 255 7.82 12.91 -4.79
N ARG A 256 7.13 12.28 -3.81
CA ARG A 256 7.43 12.46 -2.39
C ARG A 256 8.89 12.11 -2.09
N PHE A 257 9.40 11.01 -2.63
CA PHE A 257 10.81 10.65 -2.49
C PHE A 257 11.74 11.74 -3.04
N LYS A 258 11.47 12.24 -4.25
CA LYS A 258 12.28 13.33 -4.83
C LYS A 258 12.29 14.57 -3.94
N LYS A 259 11.14 14.97 -3.38
CA LYS A 259 11.02 16.11 -2.46
C LYS A 259 11.82 15.92 -1.19
N ILE A 260 11.59 14.84 -0.43
CA ILE A 260 12.32 14.61 0.83
C ILE A 260 13.83 14.47 0.60
N ALA A 261 14.23 13.91 -0.55
CA ALA A 261 15.63 13.81 -0.94
C ALA A 261 16.24 15.19 -1.22
N LYS A 262 15.48 16.09 -1.87
CA LYS A 262 15.88 17.49 -2.09
C LYS A 262 16.01 18.23 -0.75
N ASP A 263 15.02 18.11 0.12
CA ASP A 263 14.98 18.81 1.41
C ASP A 263 16.15 18.40 2.31
N PHE A 264 16.48 17.10 2.36
CA PHE A 264 17.64 16.62 3.10
C PHE A 264 18.97 17.08 2.47
N LEU A 265 19.06 17.20 1.14
CA LEU A 265 20.26 17.70 0.47
C LEU A 265 20.49 19.19 0.70
N GLU A 266 19.41 19.98 0.74
CA GLU A 266 19.46 21.44 0.93
C GLU A 266 19.70 21.82 2.40
N ASN A 267 19.04 21.12 3.34
CA ASN A 267 19.20 21.36 4.77
C ASN A 267 19.48 20.04 5.53
N PRO A 268 20.71 19.49 5.45
CA PRO A 268 21.04 18.23 6.10
C PRO A 268 21.03 18.37 7.62
N SER A 269 20.06 17.72 8.26
CA SER A 269 19.89 17.71 9.72
C SER A 269 19.25 16.39 10.18
N ARG A 270 19.19 16.17 11.50
CA ARG A 270 18.39 15.07 12.06
C ARG A 270 16.92 15.20 11.68
N GLU A 271 16.38 16.41 11.69
CA GLU A 271 14.95 16.69 11.44
C GLU A 271 14.54 16.45 9.99
N THR A 272 15.45 16.67 9.03
CA THR A 272 15.18 16.35 7.62
C THR A 272 15.40 14.87 7.31
N PHE A 273 16.18 14.14 8.13
CA PHE A 273 16.34 12.69 8.00
C PHE A 273 15.22 11.90 8.69
N PHE A 274 14.94 12.22 9.95
CA PHE A 274 13.90 11.62 10.75
C PHE A 274 12.68 12.51 10.70
N LYS A 275 11.58 12.02 10.13
CA LYS A 275 10.32 12.74 10.14
C LYS A 275 9.93 13.05 11.59
N THR A 276 9.47 14.29 11.82
CA THR A 276 9.01 14.73 13.14
C THR A 276 7.92 13.79 13.66
N LYS A 277 7.81 13.67 14.99
CA LYS A 277 6.88 12.74 15.67
C LYS A 277 5.49 12.76 15.03
N LYS A 278 4.88 11.57 14.95
CA LYS A 278 3.49 11.42 14.50
C LYS A 278 2.56 12.25 15.38
N ASN A 279 2.04 13.33 14.80
CA ASN A 279 0.92 14.06 15.36
C ASN A 279 -0.39 13.36 14.99
N PHE A 280 -1.41 13.60 15.79
CA PHE A 280 -2.75 13.10 15.57
C PHE A 280 -3.71 14.27 15.76
N LEU A 281 -4.82 14.23 15.05
CA LEU A 281 -5.85 15.23 15.14
C LEU A 281 -6.75 14.92 16.33
N THR A 282 -6.90 15.87 17.24
CA THR A 282 -7.88 15.79 18.34
C THR A 282 -9.28 16.15 17.85
N ASP A 283 -10.30 15.78 18.62
CA ASP A 283 -11.69 16.21 18.40
C ASP A 283 -11.82 17.74 18.34
N VAL A 284 -11.20 18.46 19.28
CA VAL A 284 -11.21 19.93 19.34
C VAL A 284 -10.58 20.55 18.08
N GLU A 285 -9.45 20.01 17.61
CA GLU A 285 -8.81 20.47 16.37
C GLU A 285 -9.66 20.15 15.14
N PHE A 286 -10.30 18.98 15.11
CA PHE A 286 -11.22 18.61 14.05
C PHE A 286 -12.43 19.55 13.98
N SER A 287 -13.04 19.91 15.10
CA SER A 287 -14.13 20.89 15.13
C SER A 287 -13.67 22.27 14.62
N ARG A 288 -12.46 22.70 14.98
CA ARG A 288 -11.88 23.96 14.46
C ARG A 288 -11.64 23.90 12.96
N LEU A 289 -11.13 22.78 12.44
CA LEU A 289 -10.96 22.56 10.99
C LEU A 289 -12.30 22.57 10.26
N LYS A 290 -13.33 21.95 10.84
CA LYS A 290 -14.68 22.02 10.26
C LYS A 290 -15.13 23.45 10.07
N PHE A 291 -15.02 24.27 11.11
CA PHE A 291 -15.44 25.66 11.05
C PHE A 291 -14.60 26.48 10.06
N SER A 292 -13.27 26.32 10.07
CA SER A 292 -12.38 27.12 9.21
C SER A 292 -12.47 26.74 7.73
N ARG A 293 -12.76 25.48 7.41
CA ARG A 293 -12.86 24.99 6.03
C ARG A 293 -14.22 25.23 5.40
N GLY A 294 -15.29 25.23 6.20
CA GLY A 294 -16.67 25.35 5.70
C GLY A 294 -17.17 24.15 4.90
N THR A 295 -16.40 23.06 4.86
CA THR A 295 -16.77 21.77 4.27
C THR A 295 -17.46 20.89 5.31
N GLU A 296 -18.19 19.88 4.84
CA GLU A 296 -18.83 18.87 5.69
C GLU A 296 -18.10 17.53 5.60
N PHE A 297 -18.31 16.66 6.59
CA PHE A 297 -17.57 15.40 6.71
C PHE A 297 -18.49 14.20 6.93
N LEU A 298 -18.14 13.09 6.28
CA LEU A 298 -18.76 11.79 6.47
C LEU A 298 -17.70 10.71 6.63
N ALA A 299 -18.03 9.68 7.42
CA ALA A 299 -17.20 8.49 7.50
C ALA A 299 -18.04 7.21 7.45
N ILE A 300 -17.63 6.25 6.63
CA ILE A 300 -18.24 4.91 6.58
C ILE A 300 -17.37 3.99 7.41
N LYS A 301 -17.87 3.57 8.57
CA LYS A 301 -17.21 2.69 9.55
C LYS A 301 -17.75 1.27 9.46
N PHE A 302 -16.88 0.28 9.37
CA PHE A 302 -17.25 -1.15 9.37
C PHE A 302 -16.08 -2.03 9.83
N VAL A 303 -16.35 -3.32 10.07
CA VAL A 303 -15.31 -4.31 10.40
C VAL A 303 -14.71 -4.85 9.10
N PRO A 304 -13.37 -4.79 8.90
CA PRO A 304 -12.77 -5.28 7.66
C PRO A 304 -12.91 -6.80 7.52
N PRO A 305 -12.98 -7.32 6.27
CA PRO A 305 -12.95 -8.75 6.03
C PRO A 305 -11.59 -9.35 6.45
N LYS A 306 -11.60 -10.61 6.93
CA LYS A 306 -10.39 -11.33 7.36
C LYS A 306 -9.57 -11.83 6.16
N ILE A 307 -8.91 -10.91 5.47
CA ILE A 307 -8.07 -11.17 4.29
C ILE A 307 -6.68 -10.53 4.46
N SER A 308 -5.72 -10.90 3.61
CA SER A 308 -4.38 -10.30 3.63
C SER A 308 -4.44 -8.78 3.40
N PRO A 309 -3.60 -7.97 4.09
CA PRO A 309 -3.49 -6.53 3.85
C PRO A 309 -3.25 -6.18 2.37
N ASP A 310 -2.49 -7.01 1.64
CA ASP A 310 -2.23 -6.80 0.21
C ASP A 310 -3.49 -6.91 -0.67
N ILE A 311 -4.54 -7.55 -0.17
CA ILE A 311 -5.86 -7.61 -0.82
C ILE A 311 -6.77 -6.53 -0.25
N LEU A 312 -6.73 -6.31 1.07
CA LEU A 312 -7.60 -5.36 1.78
C LEU A 312 -7.39 -3.92 1.31
N TRP A 313 -6.15 -3.42 1.27
CA TRP A 313 -5.86 -2.03 0.93
C TRP A 313 -6.34 -1.63 -0.49
N PRO A 314 -6.09 -2.44 -1.54
CA PRO A 314 -6.67 -2.18 -2.87
C PRO A 314 -8.21 -2.21 -2.89
N GLN A 315 -8.83 -3.10 -2.11
CA GLN A 315 -10.30 -3.17 -2.01
C GLN A 315 -10.87 -1.91 -1.35
N LEU A 316 -10.26 -1.43 -0.26
CA LEU A 316 -10.66 -0.19 0.40
C LEU A 316 -10.47 1.03 -0.51
N ARG A 317 -9.38 1.11 -1.28
CA ARG A 317 -9.17 2.19 -2.26
C ARG A 317 -10.22 2.20 -3.35
N LYS A 318 -10.54 1.03 -3.93
CA LYS A 318 -11.63 0.91 -4.90
C LYS A 318 -12.99 1.26 -4.30
N PHE A 319 -13.22 0.88 -3.04
CA PHE A 319 -14.45 1.21 -2.34
C PHE A 319 -14.59 2.72 -2.11
N ALA A 320 -13.56 3.39 -1.62
CA ALA A 320 -13.55 4.85 -1.42
C ALA A 320 -13.82 5.60 -2.73
N GLU A 321 -13.12 5.21 -3.81
CA GLU A 321 -13.34 5.75 -5.14
C GLU A 321 -14.78 5.49 -5.64
N ARG A 322 -15.34 4.31 -5.34
CA ARG A 322 -16.73 4.01 -5.70
C ARG A 322 -17.72 4.89 -4.95
N ILE A 323 -17.52 5.12 -3.65
CA ILE A 323 -18.40 6.00 -2.87
C ILE A 323 -18.36 7.44 -3.40
N LYS A 324 -17.16 7.94 -3.71
CA LYS A 324 -16.99 9.24 -4.37
C LYS A 324 -17.80 9.28 -5.68
N ASN A 325 -17.63 8.28 -6.54
CA ASN A 325 -18.35 8.21 -7.82
C ASN A 325 -19.87 8.09 -7.67
N ILE A 326 -20.38 7.44 -6.62
CA ILE A 326 -21.83 7.37 -6.33
C ILE A 326 -22.37 8.74 -5.95
N LEU A 327 -21.66 9.49 -5.09
CA LEU A 327 -22.08 10.83 -4.67
C LEU A 327 -22.04 11.82 -5.84
N GLU A 328 -21.01 11.73 -6.67
CA GLU A 328 -20.78 12.64 -7.81
C GLU A 328 -21.52 12.25 -9.08
N GLU A 329 -22.41 11.24 -9.06
CA GLU A 329 -23.28 10.99 -10.21
C GLU A 329 -24.11 12.26 -10.49
N LYS A 330 -24.17 12.68 -11.77
CA LYS A 330 -24.76 13.96 -12.18
C LYS A 330 -26.17 14.24 -11.62
N LYS A 331 -26.97 13.19 -11.41
CA LYS A 331 -28.33 13.28 -10.85
C LYS A 331 -28.38 13.55 -9.34
N TYR A 332 -27.29 13.37 -8.60
CA TYR A 332 -27.29 13.56 -7.15
C TYR A 332 -26.65 14.87 -6.71
N GLU A 333 -25.78 15.47 -7.54
CA GLU A 333 -25.25 16.84 -7.35
C GLU A 333 -24.46 17.07 -6.04
N PHE A 334 -24.12 16.01 -5.31
CA PHE A 334 -23.13 16.10 -4.24
C PHE A 334 -21.72 16.21 -4.83
N LYS A 335 -20.80 16.78 -4.07
CA LYS A 335 -19.42 16.97 -4.52
C LYS A 335 -18.44 16.64 -3.41
N VAL A 336 -17.49 15.77 -3.71
CA VAL A 336 -16.47 15.30 -2.77
C VAL A 336 -15.20 16.11 -2.98
N TYR A 337 -14.75 16.80 -1.92
CA TYR A 337 -13.49 17.53 -1.95
C TYR A 337 -12.29 16.56 -1.94
N GLY A 338 -12.37 15.54 -1.08
CA GLY A 338 -11.32 14.54 -0.93
C GLY A 338 -11.74 13.41 0.00
N TYR A 339 -10.90 12.37 0.05
CA TYR A 339 -11.12 11.23 0.93
C TYR A 339 -9.80 10.68 1.46
N CYS A 340 -9.88 9.93 2.56
CA CYS A 340 -8.80 9.09 3.06
C CYS A 340 -9.36 7.80 3.66
N ILE A 341 -8.47 6.83 3.87
CA ILE A 341 -8.81 5.49 4.36
C ILE A 341 -8.00 5.22 5.60
N HIS A 342 -8.66 4.70 6.63
CA HIS A 342 -8.02 4.21 7.85
C HIS A 342 -8.43 2.77 8.10
N THR A 343 -7.49 1.90 8.50
CA THR A 343 -7.81 0.59 9.03
C THR A 343 -6.70 0.07 9.95
N ASP A 344 -7.10 -0.63 11.01
CA ASP A 344 -6.21 -1.41 11.88
C ASP A 344 -5.98 -2.84 11.34
N GLU A 345 -6.52 -3.14 10.14
CA GLU A 345 -6.48 -4.43 9.44
C GLU A 345 -7.18 -5.58 10.19
N LYS A 346 -7.90 -5.29 11.27
CA LYS A 346 -8.50 -6.29 12.18
C LYS A 346 -9.97 -6.02 12.48
N ASN A 347 -10.26 -4.90 13.11
CA ASN A 347 -11.57 -4.62 13.71
C ASN A 347 -12.20 -3.33 13.15
N LEU A 348 -11.40 -2.44 12.59
CA LEU A 348 -11.86 -1.13 12.15
C LEU A 348 -11.37 -0.85 10.73
N ALA A 349 -12.30 -0.52 9.85
CA ALA A 349 -12.06 0.12 8.57
C ALA A 349 -12.96 1.36 8.46
N VAL A 350 -12.38 2.47 7.99
CA VAL A 350 -13.05 3.74 7.82
C VAL A 350 -12.70 4.31 6.46
N VAL A 351 -13.73 4.63 5.67
CA VAL A 351 -13.61 5.51 4.51
C VAL A 351 -14.13 6.88 4.93
N PHE A 352 -13.22 7.85 5.04
CA PHE A 352 -13.53 9.23 5.38
C PHE A 352 -13.65 10.09 4.11
N LEU A 353 -14.65 10.96 4.07
CA LEU A 353 -14.98 11.85 2.98
C LEU A 353 -15.13 13.27 3.51
N GLU A 354 -14.48 14.21 2.84
CA GLU A 354 -14.74 15.64 2.95
C GLU A 354 -15.59 16.06 1.74
N LEU A 355 -16.67 16.77 1.99
CA LEU A 355 -17.65 17.17 0.98
C LEU A 355 -17.69 18.69 0.84
N GLU A 356 -17.60 19.15 -0.40
CA GLU A 356 -17.88 20.54 -0.77
C GLU A 356 -19.40 20.80 -0.74
N ILE A 357 -20.18 19.82 -1.21
CA ILE A 357 -21.65 19.89 -1.22
C ILE A 357 -22.19 18.66 -0.49
N TYR A 358 -22.65 18.89 0.74
CA TYR A 358 -23.25 17.85 1.59
C TYR A 358 -24.78 17.97 1.67
N ASN A 359 -25.29 19.19 1.81
CA ASN A 359 -26.72 19.50 1.82
C ASN A 359 -27.13 20.09 0.48
N LEU A 360 -28.28 19.65 -0.03
CA LEU A 360 -28.92 20.18 -1.22
C LEU A 360 -30.30 20.74 -0.89
N PRO A 361 -30.82 21.70 -1.68
CA PRO A 361 -32.17 22.19 -1.51
C PRO A 361 -33.21 21.08 -1.78
N ASN A 362 -34.43 21.24 -1.27
CA ASN A 362 -35.50 20.24 -1.42
C ASN A 362 -35.84 19.89 -2.87
N VAL A 363 -35.63 20.83 -3.80
CA VAL A 363 -36.02 20.74 -5.20
C VAL A 363 -34.82 20.47 -6.10
N GLN A 364 -35.03 19.70 -7.16
CA GLN A 364 -34.07 19.47 -8.23
C GLN A 364 -34.71 19.75 -9.59
N LYS A 365 -33.93 20.39 -10.46
CA LYS A 365 -34.27 20.56 -11.87
C LYS A 365 -33.79 19.34 -12.66
N LEU A 366 -34.71 18.66 -13.35
CA LEU A 366 -34.39 17.57 -14.28
C LEU A 366 -34.47 18.08 -15.72
N ILE A 367 -33.34 18.02 -16.41
CA ILE A 367 -33.24 18.40 -17.82
C ILE A 367 -33.50 17.17 -18.67
N GLY A 368 -34.63 17.20 -19.37
CA GLY A 368 -35.09 16.17 -20.28
C GLY A 368 -34.46 16.25 -21.68
N PRO A 369 -35.06 15.53 -22.65
CA PRO A 369 -34.60 15.53 -24.04
C PRO A 369 -34.92 16.85 -24.75
N TYR A 370 -34.38 16.98 -25.96
CA TYR A 370 -34.79 18.05 -26.89
C TYR A 370 -36.27 17.95 -27.19
N VAL A 371 -36.96 19.09 -27.28
CA VAL A 371 -38.42 19.13 -27.50
C VAL A 371 -38.86 18.44 -28.79
N PHE A 372 -38.00 18.42 -29.81
CA PHE A 372 -38.24 17.77 -31.10
C PHE A 372 -37.96 16.26 -31.10
N ASP A 373 -37.37 15.70 -30.04
CA ASP A 373 -37.26 14.26 -29.87
C ASP A 373 -38.57 13.73 -29.31
N GLU A 374 -39.56 13.52 -30.18
CA GLU A 374 -40.94 13.18 -29.81
C GLU A 374 -41.01 11.94 -28.91
N LYS A 375 -40.27 10.88 -29.28
CA LYS A 375 -40.29 9.60 -28.56
C LYS A 375 -39.77 9.73 -27.12
N ASN A 376 -38.63 10.40 -26.95
CA ASN A 376 -38.08 10.58 -25.60
C ASN A 376 -38.83 11.64 -24.82
N SER A 377 -39.37 12.67 -25.49
CA SER A 377 -40.22 13.69 -24.89
C SER A 377 -41.48 13.07 -24.29
N GLN A 378 -42.20 12.23 -25.03
CA GLN A 378 -43.39 11.54 -24.52
C GLN A 378 -43.07 10.73 -23.26
N ARG A 379 -41.99 9.93 -23.28
CA ARG A 379 -41.54 9.14 -22.12
C ARG A 379 -41.16 10.00 -20.92
N PHE A 380 -40.52 11.15 -21.16
CA PHE A 380 -40.12 12.08 -20.11
C PHE A 380 -41.34 12.73 -19.46
N LEU A 381 -42.29 13.21 -20.27
CA LEU A 381 -43.52 13.84 -19.79
C LEU A 381 -44.42 12.82 -19.05
N GLU A 382 -44.49 11.58 -19.53
CA GLU A 382 -45.23 10.51 -18.87
C GLU A 382 -44.64 10.12 -17.51
N SER A 383 -43.30 10.10 -17.39
CA SER A 383 -42.62 9.74 -16.14
C SER A 383 -42.60 10.87 -15.10
N HIS A 384 -42.93 12.11 -15.48
CA HIS A 384 -42.90 13.28 -14.61
C HIS A 384 -44.23 14.05 -14.60
N LYS A 385 -45.37 13.36 -14.63
CA LYS A 385 -46.71 13.98 -14.55
C LYS A 385 -46.97 14.72 -13.24
N THR A 386 -46.31 14.31 -12.15
CA THR A 386 -46.47 14.86 -10.80
C THR A 386 -45.22 15.61 -10.35
N SER A 387 -44.75 16.55 -11.18
CA SER A 387 -43.67 17.47 -10.83
C SER A 387 -44.14 18.62 -9.94
N ILE A 388 -43.24 19.18 -9.14
CA ILE A 388 -43.49 20.39 -8.34
C ILE A 388 -43.76 21.58 -9.27
N ALA A 389 -42.96 21.72 -10.32
CA ALA A 389 -43.15 22.72 -11.37
C ALA A 389 -42.75 22.15 -12.74
N GLY A 390 -43.36 22.70 -13.79
CA GLY A 390 -43.26 22.16 -15.15
C GLY A 390 -44.26 21.04 -15.45
N PRO A 391 -44.14 20.38 -16.61
CA PRO A 391 -43.07 20.55 -17.60
C PRO A 391 -43.09 21.93 -18.27
N TYR A 392 -41.91 22.55 -18.41
CA TYR A 392 -41.70 23.77 -19.17
C TYR A 392 -40.50 23.62 -20.11
N ILE A 393 -40.31 24.57 -21.02
CA ILE A 393 -39.19 24.58 -21.96
C ILE A 393 -38.14 25.55 -21.44
N GLU A 394 -36.92 25.05 -21.26
CA GLU A 394 -35.75 25.90 -21.03
C GLU A 394 -34.79 25.70 -22.20
N ARG A 395 -34.58 26.78 -22.97
CA ARG A 395 -33.93 26.75 -24.29
C ARG A 395 -34.68 25.84 -25.27
N GLU A 396 -34.21 24.62 -25.44
CA GLU A 396 -34.63 23.67 -26.48
C GLU A 396 -34.99 22.30 -25.87
N ARG A 397 -35.08 22.22 -24.54
CA ARG A 397 -35.29 20.97 -23.80
C ARG A 397 -36.47 21.07 -22.84
N TRP A 398 -37.10 19.91 -22.62
CA TRP A 398 -38.08 19.75 -21.55
C TRP A 398 -37.40 19.83 -20.19
N VAL A 399 -38.03 20.53 -19.25
CA VAL A 399 -37.55 20.66 -17.88
C VAL A 399 -38.70 20.48 -16.91
N VAL A 400 -38.46 19.75 -15.83
CA VAL A 400 -39.36 19.67 -14.66
C VAL A 400 -38.57 19.94 -13.39
N GLU A 401 -39.27 20.41 -12.37
CA GLU A 401 -38.76 20.50 -11.00
C GLU A 401 -39.44 19.44 -10.15
N VAL A 402 -38.63 18.65 -9.43
CA VAL A 402 -39.10 17.53 -8.61
C VAL A 402 -38.53 17.62 -7.20
N GLU A 403 -39.17 16.95 -6.25
CA GLU A 403 -38.56 16.78 -4.92
C GLU A 403 -37.35 15.84 -5.04
N ARG A 404 -36.23 16.23 -4.40
CA ARG A 404 -35.05 15.37 -4.33
C ARG A 404 -35.34 14.13 -3.52
N LYS A 405 -34.96 12.97 -4.07
CA LYS A 405 -34.93 11.72 -3.30
C LYS A 405 -33.96 11.79 -2.11
N PHE A 406 -32.84 12.52 -2.25
CA PHE A 406 -31.83 12.68 -1.20
C PHE A 406 -31.46 14.14 -1.05
N LYS A 407 -31.56 14.65 0.19
CA LYS A 407 -31.22 16.04 0.55
C LYS A 407 -29.83 16.11 1.15
N THR A 408 -29.34 15.00 1.70
CA THR A 408 -27.99 14.90 2.27
C THR A 408 -27.19 13.76 1.63
N ALA A 409 -25.87 13.93 1.58
CA ALA A 409 -24.96 12.88 1.12
C ALA A 409 -25.05 11.62 2.01
N LYS A 410 -25.35 11.79 3.31
CA LYS A 410 -25.54 10.69 4.28
C LYS A 410 -26.70 9.79 3.87
N GLU A 411 -27.85 10.37 3.56
CA GLU A 411 -29.02 9.63 3.05
C GLU A 411 -28.68 8.85 1.79
N LYS A 412 -27.96 9.49 0.86
CA LYS A 412 -27.59 8.84 -0.41
C LYS A 412 -26.65 7.64 -0.21
N ILE A 413 -25.69 7.75 0.69
CA ILE A 413 -24.79 6.63 1.03
C ILE A 413 -25.58 5.51 1.71
N LEU A 414 -26.43 5.84 2.69
CA LEU A 414 -27.26 4.85 3.38
C LEU A 414 -28.14 4.06 2.39
N ASP A 415 -28.85 4.73 1.49
CA ASP A 415 -29.63 4.09 0.42
C ASP A 415 -28.77 3.24 -0.53
N SER A 416 -27.55 3.67 -0.83
CA SER A 416 -26.68 2.94 -1.75
C SER A 416 -26.09 1.67 -1.16
N LEU A 417 -25.82 1.67 0.15
CA LEU A 417 -25.12 0.60 0.86
C LEU A 417 -26.06 -0.35 1.60
N ASN A 418 -27.28 0.07 1.92
CA ASN A 418 -28.29 -0.77 2.56
C ASN A 418 -29.02 -1.67 1.55
N GLU A 419 -28.26 -2.52 0.87
CA GLU A 419 -28.70 -3.37 -0.24
C GLU A 419 -28.13 -4.78 -0.07
N LYS A 420 -28.74 -5.77 -0.75
CA LYS A 420 -28.21 -7.14 -0.75
C LYS A 420 -26.81 -7.19 -1.37
N VAL A 421 -25.97 -8.13 -0.91
CA VAL A 421 -24.58 -8.30 -1.35
C VAL A 421 -24.45 -8.33 -2.88
N ASP A 422 -25.31 -9.07 -3.57
CA ASP A 422 -25.27 -9.19 -5.03
C ASP A 422 -25.55 -7.85 -5.72
N VAL A 423 -26.44 -7.04 -5.15
CA VAL A 423 -26.74 -5.70 -5.64
C VAL A 423 -25.56 -4.76 -5.39
N LEU A 424 -24.90 -4.84 -4.22
CA LEU A 424 -23.69 -4.07 -3.94
C LEU A 424 -22.57 -4.39 -4.93
N LYS A 425 -22.34 -5.69 -5.19
CA LYS A 425 -21.36 -6.17 -6.17
C LYS A 425 -21.71 -5.67 -7.59
N ALA A 426 -22.98 -5.76 -8.00
CA ALA A 426 -23.46 -5.25 -9.28
C ALA A 426 -23.32 -3.72 -9.40
N LYS A 427 -23.51 -3.00 -8.29
CA LYS A 427 -23.23 -1.56 -8.18
C LYS A 427 -21.73 -1.26 -8.08
N GLY A 428 -20.82 -2.21 -8.23
CA GLY A 428 -19.38 -1.98 -8.28
C GLY A 428 -18.69 -1.87 -6.92
N VAL A 429 -19.36 -2.23 -5.82
CA VAL A 429 -18.69 -2.37 -4.52
C VAL A 429 -17.79 -3.62 -4.55
N PRO A 430 -16.52 -3.52 -4.13
CA PRO A 430 -15.60 -4.66 -4.18
C PRO A 430 -16.08 -5.88 -3.36
N ASN A 431 -15.91 -7.09 -3.88
CA ASN A 431 -16.55 -8.31 -3.36
C ASN A 431 -16.41 -8.53 -1.85
N TYR A 432 -15.19 -8.46 -1.31
CA TYR A 432 -14.95 -8.68 0.11
C TYR A 432 -15.52 -7.55 0.98
N ILE A 433 -15.55 -6.33 0.44
CA ILE A 433 -16.13 -5.17 1.14
C ILE A 433 -17.66 -5.26 1.13
N ALA A 434 -18.27 -5.66 0.01
CA ALA A 434 -19.71 -5.89 -0.07
C ALA A 434 -20.19 -6.92 0.97
N GLU A 435 -19.44 -8.01 1.13
CA GLU A 435 -19.69 -9.02 2.17
C GLU A 435 -19.53 -8.45 3.58
N ALA A 436 -18.44 -7.70 3.83
CA ALA A 436 -18.22 -7.05 5.13
C ALA A 436 -19.33 -6.05 5.50
N LEU A 437 -19.78 -5.21 4.55
CA LEU A 437 -20.86 -4.25 4.77
C LEU A 437 -22.19 -4.93 5.08
N SER A 438 -22.44 -6.11 4.52
CA SER A 438 -23.67 -6.87 4.81
C SER A 438 -23.76 -7.38 6.25
N ASN A 439 -22.61 -7.50 6.93
CA ASN A 439 -22.55 -7.82 8.37
C ASN A 439 -22.76 -6.58 9.26
N GLY A 440 -22.81 -5.38 8.67
CA GLY A 440 -23.07 -4.13 9.37
C GLY A 440 -22.05 -3.04 9.04
N PHE A 441 -22.54 -1.80 8.93
CA PHE A 441 -21.75 -0.59 8.78
C PHE A 441 -22.45 0.59 9.45
N GLN A 442 -21.72 1.67 9.68
CA GLN A 442 -22.22 2.94 10.21
C GLN A 442 -21.79 4.08 9.30
N VAL A 443 -22.69 5.05 9.08
CA VAL A 443 -22.36 6.31 8.40
C VAL A 443 -22.35 7.41 9.43
N LEU A 444 -21.14 7.82 9.81
CA LEU A 444 -20.87 8.81 10.85
C LEU A 444 -20.89 10.21 10.23
N ASP A 445 -21.56 11.14 10.91
CA ASP A 445 -21.42 12.58 10.64
C ASP A 445 -20.35 13.20 11.54
N SER A 446 -20.13 14.51 11.44
CA SER A 446 -19.03 15.18 12.14
C SER A 446 -19.01 14.92 13.66
N ARG A 447 -20.17 14.86 14.33
CA ARG A 447 -20.21 14.63 15.79
C ARG A 447 -19.82 13.21 16.15
N ASP A 448 -20.18 12.24 15.31
CA ASP A 448 -19.80 10.85 15.54
C ASP A 448 -18.34 10.58 15.13
N ILE A 449 -17.80 11.35 14.17
CA ILE A 449 -16.37 11.34 13.81
C ILE A 449 -15.53 11.86 14.98
N GLU A 450 -15.95 12.93 15.66
CA GLU A 450 -15.29 13.45 16.86
C GLU A 450 -15.20 12.40 17.98
N LYS A 451 -16.28 11.65 18.22
CA LYS A 451 -16.25 10.52 19.17
C LYS A 451 -15.24 9.46 18.76
N LEU A 452 -15.22 9.09 17.47
CA LEU A 452 -14.27 8.10 16.96
C LEU A 452 -12.81 8.54 17.11
N LEU A 453 -12.52 9.85 16.99
CA LEU A 453 -11.18 10.40 17.21
C LEU A 453 -10.71 10.22 18.66
N ASN A 454 -11.62 10.35 19.62
CA ASN A 454 -11.34 10.13 21.04
C ASN A 454 -11.11 8.64 21.37
N GLU A 455 -11.77 7.74 20.64
CA GLU A 455 -11.64 6.29 20.81
C GLU A 455 -10.44 5.69 20.07
N ASN A 456 -10.02 6.28 18.95
CA ASN A 456 -9.00 5.73 18.07
C ASN A 456 -7.96 6.78 17.64
N ARG A 457 -6.81 6.75 18.31
CA ARG A 457 -5.68 7.63 18.01
C ARG A 457 -5.10 7.45 16.61
N GLU A 458 -5.05 6.22 16.08
CA GLU A 458 -4.50 5.96 14.74
C GLU A 458 -5.38 6.54 13.62
N PHE A 459 -6.70 6.61 13.85
CA PHE A 459 -7.63 7.34 12.99
C PHE A 459 -7.33 8.86 13.04
N GLY A 460 -7.04 9.40 14.23
CA GLY A 460 -6.56 10.77 14.39
C GLY A 460 -5.23 11.05 13.66
N GLU A 461 -4.27 10.11 13.66
CA GLU A 461 -3.06 10.22 12.85
C GLU A 461 -3.38 10.27 11.35
N THR A 462 -4.36 9.48 10.91
CA THR A 462 -4.79 9.43 9.51
C THR A 462 -5.42 10.75 9.08
N LEU A 463 -6.35 11.31 9.87
CA LEU A 463 -6.95 12.60 9.59
C LEU A 463 -5.94 13.74 9.67
N TYR A 464 -5.03 13.71 10.64
CA TYR A 464 -3.95 14.70 10.73
C TYR A 464 -3.16 14.78 9.42
N LYS A 465 -2.77 13.63 8.85
CA LYS A 465 -2.07 13.57 7.55
C LYS A 465 -2.92 14.06 6.40
N TYR A 466 -4.22 13.75 6.41
CA TYR A 466 -5.14 14.19 5.37
C TYR A 466 -5.26 15.72 5.31
N PHE A 467 -5.32 16.39 6.46
CA PHE A 467 -5.43 17.85 6.55
C PHE A 467 -4.08 18.58 6.53
N ASN A 468 -3.00 17.95 6.99
CA ASN A 468 -1.63 18.50 7.01
C ASN A 468 -0.77 17.79 5.97
N ARG A 469 -1.22 17.75 4.72
CA ARG A 469 -0.42 17.19 3.62
C ARG A 469 0.89 17.95 3.52
N GLU A 470 2.00 17.23 3.40
CA GLU A 470 3.34 17.82 3.26
C GLU A 470 3.34 18.78 2.06
N SER A 471 3.80 20.03 2.27
CA SER A 471 4.03 20.94 1.16
C SER A 471 5.09 20.34 0.24
N LEU A 472 4.71 20.05 -1.00
CA LEU A 472 5.64 19.63 -2.04
C LEU A 472 6.29 20.82 -2.76
N VAL A 473 5.93 22.05 -2.38
CA VAL A 473 6.45 23.32 -2.91
C VAL A 473 7.22 24.07 -1.84
#